data_AF-A0A3P6RBM5-F1
#
_entry.id   AF-A0A3P6RBM5-F1
#
_cell.length_a   1.000
_cell.length_b   1.000
_cell.length_c   1.000
_cell.angle_alpha   90.00
_cell.angle_beta   90.00
_cell.angle_gamma   90.00
#
_symmetry.space_group_name_H-M   'P 1'
#
loop_
_entity.id
_entity.type
_entity.pdbx_description
1 polymer ?
#
loop_
_entity_poly.entity_id
_entity_poly.type
_entity_poly.pdbx_seq_one_letter_code
_entity_poly.pdbx_strand_id
1 'polypeptide(L)'
;MSSSTTMYFWNREALDTTGSIGELDSFNPHITISLIVAWTLIYLCVMKGIKSSGKVMYATATFPYVVTTIFLIRSVTLDGAMKGLWHMINPDLHKLYSPTVWLEAATQIFYSMGLGFGGLIAFGSYNPLKNDCKKDAKWLALCNVVTSLYTAVVIFCVLGYMGHNTMNSCIEK
;
A
#
# COMPACT_ATOMS: atom_id res chain seq x y z
N MET A 1 1.73 -27.48 -14.08
CA MET A 1 2.33 -26.12 -14.09
C MET A 1 3.11 -25.97 -12.80
N SER A 2 4.44 -25.87 -12.86
CA SER A 2 5.25 -25.58 -11.68
C SER A 2 4.97 -24.15 -11.24
N SER A 3 4.59 -23.97 -9.97
CA SER A 3 4.49 -22.64 -9.37
C SER A 3 5.86 -21.95 -9.39
N SER A 4 5.89 -20.62 -9.57
CA SER A 4 7.15 -19.88 -9.42
C SER A 4 7.68 -20.03 -8.00
N THR A 5 9.00 -19.99 -7.83
CA THR A 5 9.65 -20.12 -6.51
C THR A 5 9.08 -19.12 -5.50
N THR A 6 8.78 -17.88 -5.93
CA THR A 6 8.15 -16.85 -5.09
C THR A 6 6.74 -17.24 -4.65
N MET A 7 5.94 -17.81 -5.55
CA MET A 7 4.57 -18.26 -5.23
C MET A 7 4.59 -19.48 -4.33
N TYR A 8 5.55 -20.39 -4.51
CA TYR A 8 5.76 -21.52 -3.60
C TYR A 8 6.14 -21.04 -2.20
N PHE A 9 7.14 -20.15 -2.09
CA PHE A 9 7.55 -19.55 -0.83
C PHE A 9 6.37 -18.87 -0.13
N TRP A 10 5.60 -18.04 -0.84
CA TRP A 10 4.46 -17.33 -0.25
C TRP A 10 3.40 -18.29 0.32
N ASN A 11 2.97 -19.28 -0.45
CA ASN A 11 1.83 -20.14 -0.05
C ASN A 11 2.22 -21.30 0.86
N ARG A 12 3.46 -21.82 0.75
CA ARG A 12 3.86 -23.05 1.43
C ARG A 12 4.87 -22.83 2.56
N GLU A 13 5.76 -21.85 2.43
CA GLU A 13 6.75 -21.56 3.47
C GLU A 13 6.28 -20.44 4.40
N ALA A 14 5.82 -19.32 3.85
CA ALA A 14 5.45 -18.14 4.63
C ALA A 14 4.06 -18.29 5.26
N LEU A 15 3.06 -18.64 4.47
CA LEU A 15 1.68 -18.76 4.93
C LEU A 15 1.30 -20.15 5.45
N ASP A 16 1.81 -21.19 4.80
CA ASP A 16 1.38 -22.58 4.97
C ASP A 16 -0.16 -22.74 4.83
N THR A 17 -0.67 -22.41 3.64
CA THR A 17 -2.11 -22.34 3.37
C THR A 17 -2.76 -23.72 3.27
N THR A 18 -3.90 -23.92 3.94
CA THR A 18 -4.77 -25.11 3.79
C THR A 18 -5.54 -25.11 2.46
N GLY A 19 -6.22 -26.22 2.15
CA GLY A 19 -6.97 -26.37 0.90
C GLY A 19 -8.28 -25.59 0.85
N SER A 20 -8.85 -25.29 2.02
CA SER A 20 -10.13 -24.59 2.16
C SER A 20 -10.20 -23.75 3.43
N ILE A 21 -11.01 -22.69 3.42
CA ILE A 21 -11.22 -21.81 4.58
C ILE A 21 -11.84 -22.52 5.79
N GLY A 22 -12.55 -23.63 5.57
CA GLY A 22 -13.14 -24.44 6.64
C GLY A 22 -12.16 -25.41 7.30
N GLU A 23 -10.98 -25.60 6.71
CA GLU A 23 -9.92 -26.45 7.22
C GLU A 23 -8.95 -25.59 8.03
N LEU A 24 -9.13 -25.59 9.35
CA LEU A 24 -8.19 -24.97 10.28
C LEU A 24 -7.18 -26.03 10.71
N ASP A 25 -5.91 -25.76 10.45
CA ASP A 25 -4.80 -26.52 11.01
C ASP A 25 -4.20 -25.76 12.22
N SER A 26 -3.07 -26.23 12.72
CA SER A 26 -2.31 -25.60 13.80
C SER A 26 -1.85 -24.16 13.47
N PHE A 27 -1.53 -23.39 14.50
CA PHE A 27 -1.01 -22.04 14.32
C PHE A 27 0.37 -22.07 13.66
N ASN A 28 0.52 -21.32 12.56
CA ASN A 28 1.82 -21.11 11.93
C ASN A 28 2.74 -20.30 12.87
N PRO A 29 3.83 -20.89 13.40
CA PRO A 29 4.66 -20.25 14.41
C PRO A 29 5.35 -18.98 13.90
N HIS A 30 5.71 -18.92 12.62
CA HIS A 30 6.36 -17.74 12.03
C HIS A 30 5.42 -16.53 12.00
N ILE A 31 4.16 -16.75 11.59
CA ILE A 31 3.14 -15.69 11.56
C ILE A 31 2.77 -15.28 12.99
N THR A 32 2.56 -16.25 13.89
CA THR A 32 2.20 -15.97 15.28
C THR A 32 3.27 -15.14 15.99
N ILE A 33 4.55 -15.48 15.85
CA ILE A 33 5.65 -14.69 16.42
C ILE A 33 5.70 -13.30 15.78
N SER A 34 5.58 -13.21 14.45
CA SER A 34 5.56 -11.92 13.74
C SER A 34 4.43 -11.01 14.21
N LEU A 35 3.25 -11.58 14.48
CA LEU A 35 2.09 -10.87 14.99
C LEU A 35 2.32 -10.36 16.41
N ILE A 36 2.89 -11.18 17.30
CA ILE A 36 3.24 -10.78 18.67
C ILE A 36 4.25 -9.63 18.65
N VAL A 37 5.29 -9.74 17.81
CA VAL A 37 6.29 -8.68 17.64
C VAL A 37 5.64 -7.39 17.13
N ALA A 38 4.79 -7.48 16.10
CA ALA A 38 4.10 -6.32 15.54
C ALA A 38 3.22 -5.60 16.59
N TRP A 39 2.41 -6.34 17.35
CA TRP A 39 1.58 -5.76 18.42
C TRP A 39 2.39 -5.17 19.55
N THR A 40 3.50 -5.80 19.92
CA THR A 40 4.43 -5.27 20.92
C THR A 40 5.02 -3.94 20.46
N LEU A 41 5.45 -3.84 19.20
CA LEU A 41 5.97 -2.60 18.62
C LEU A 41 4.90 -1.50 18.57
N ILE A 42 3.67 -1.83 18.15
CA ILE A 42 2.54 -0.87 18.15
C ILE A 42 2.28 -0.36 19.56
N TYR A 43 2.23 -1.25 20.55
CA TYR A 43 2.06 -0.88 21.95
C TYR A 43 3.15 0.10 22.41
N LEU A 44 4.42 -0.21 22.17
CA LEU A 44 5.55 0.66 22.54
C LEU A 44 5.46 2.05 21.89
N CYS A 45 5.05 2.12 20.62
CA CYS A 45 4.88 3.38 19.91
C CYS A 45 3.79 4.27 20.53
N VAL A 46 2.68 3.68 20.99
CA VAL A 46 1.48 4.39 21.46
C VAL A 46 1.40 4.50 22.98
N MET A 47 2.22 3.77 23.75
CA MET A 47 2.13 3.64 25.21
C MET A 47 2.06 4.99 25.97
N LYS A 48 2.73 6.05 25.47
CA LYS A 48 2.67 7.40 26.09
C LYS A 48 1.71 8.37 25.36
N GLY A 49 0.73 7.83 24.64
CA GLY A 49 -0.25 8.57 23.84
C GLY A 49 0.39 9.42 22.75
N ILE A 50 -0.25 10.54 22.42
CA ILE A 50 0.11 11.38 21.27
C ILE A 50 1.53 11.97 21.34
N LYS A 51 2.10 12.12 22.55
CA LYS A 51 3.47 12.59 22.74
C LYS A 51 4.53 11.60 22.25
N SER A 52 4.27 10.29 22.36
CA SER A 52 5.16 9.25 21.84
C SER A 52 4.86 8.98 20.37
N SER A 53 3.58 8.79 20.03
CA SER A 53 3.16 8.53 18.66
C SER A 53 3.60 9.64 17.71
N GLY A 54 3.53 10.91 18.12
CA GLY A 54 3.99 12.04 17.30
C GLY A 54 5.48 11.99 17.00
N LYS A 55 6.32 11.55 17.94
CA LYS A 55 7.78 11.40 17.72
C LYS A 55 8.08 10.28 16.73
N VAL A 56 7.44 9.12 16.93
CA VAL A 56 7.58 7.96 16.03
C VAL A 56 7.08 8.30 14.63
N MET A 57 5.99 9.06 14.52
CA MET A 57 5.39 9.48 13.26
C MET A 57 6.35 10.29 12.38
N TYR A 58 7.26 11.08 12.94
CA TYR A 58 8.26 11.77 12.12
C TYR A 58 9.13 10.80 11.33
N ALA A 59 9.48 9.65 11.90
CA ALA A 59 10.22 8.61 11.18
C ALA A 59 9.30 7.80 10.27
N THR A 60 8.17 7.30 10.78
CA THR A 60 7.30 6.37 10.03
C THR A 60 6.52 7.04 8.90
N ALA A 61 6.29 8.36 8.96
CA ALA A 61 5.67 9.10 7.87
C ALA A 61 6.69 9.54 6.80
N THR A 62 7.96 9.80 7.16
CA THR A 62 8.97 10.28 6.20
C THR A 62 9.73 9.15 5.52
N PHE A 63 10.06 8.08 6.25
CA PHE A 63 10.82 6.94 5.73
C PHE A 63 10.19 6.30 4.49
N PRO A 64 8.85 6.08 4.41
CA PRO A 64 8.22 5.57 3.20
C PRO A 64 8.47 6.43 1.96
N TYR A 65 8.50 7.77 2.08
CA TYR A 65 8.80 8.63 0.94
C TYR A 65 10.23 8.44 0.48
N VAL A 66 11.20 8.38 1.40
CA VAL A 66 12.62 8.14 1.05
C VAL A 66 12.77 6.82 0.29
N VAL A 67 12.21 5.74 0.83
CA VAL A 67 12.26 4.40 0.21
C VAL A 67 11.54 4.38 -1.14
N THR A 68 10.37 5.01 -1.23
CA THR A 68 9.60 5.09 -2.48
C THR A 68 10.35 5.90 -3.53
N THR A 69 11.08 6.95 -3.15
CA THR A 69 11.94 7.70 -4.07
C THR A 69 13.10 6.86 -4.59
N ILE A 70 13.75 6.07 -3.73
CA ILE A 70 14.79 5.13 -4.17
C ILE A 70 14.21 4.11 -5.16
N PHE A 71 13.05 3.54 -4.82
CA PHE A 71 12.36 2.60 -5.71
C PHE A 71 11.91 3.24 -7.01
N LEU A 72 11.48 4.50 -7.01
CA LEU A 72 11.13 5.21 -8.23
C LEU A 72 12.35 5.34 -9.15
N ILE A 73 13.46 5.85 -8.62
CA ILE A 73 14.69 6.01 -9.39
C ILE A 73 15.12 4.67 -9.98
N ARG A 74 15.07 3.60 -9.18
CA ARG A 74 15.41 2.27 -9.69
C ARG A 74 14.40 1.78 -10.72
N SER A 75 13.11 1.90 -10.47
CA SER A 75 12.05 1.30 -11.30
C SER A 75 11.96 1.95 -12.68
N VAL A 76 12.15 3.27 -12.78
CA VAL A 76 12.15 3.96 -14.08
C VAL A 76 13.36 3.62 -14.94
N THR A 77 14.48 3.18 -14.34
CA THR A 77 15.69 2.73 -15.06
C THR A 77 15.62 1.30 -15.58
N LEU A 78 14.56 0.55 -15.26
CA LEU A 78 14.41 -0.84 -15.69
C LEU A 78 13.83 -0.93 -17.10
N ASP A 79 14.33 -1.91 -17.86
CA ASP A 79 13.85 -2.17 -19.21
C ASP A 79 12.37 -2.57 -19.21
N GLY A 80 11.57 -1.90 -20.04
CA GLY A 80 10.13 -2.14 -20.10
C GLY A 80 9.28 -1.37 -19.08
N ALA A 81 9.88 -0.58 -18.19
CA ALA A 81 9.14 0.28 -17.25
C ALA A 81 8.12 1.20 -17.96
N MET A 82 8.51 1.76 -19.11
CA MET A 82 7.63 2.61 -19.92
C MET A 82 6.36 1.91 -20.40
N LYS A 83 6.38 0.58 -20.64
CA LYS A 83 5.18 -0.17 -21.02
C LYS A 83 4.15 -0.16 -19.89
N GLY A 84 4.63 -0.29 -18.65
CA GLY A 84 3.78 -0.22 -17.46
C GLY A 84 3.18 1.16 -17.24
N LEU A 85 3.98 2.23 -17.42
CA LEU A 85 3.48 3.61 -17.35
C LEU A 85 2.45 3.90 -18.44
N TRP A 86 2.67 3.42 -19.67
CA TRP A 86 1.70 3.55 -20.75
C TRP A 86 0.38 2.85 -20.39
N HIS A 87 0.44 1.67 -19.79
CA HIS A 87 -0.75 0.96 -19.33
C HIS A 87 -1.50 1.73 -18.23
N MET A 88 -0.78 2.38 -17.31
CA MET A 88 -1.38 3.18 -16.24
C MET A 88 -2.19 4.37 -16.79
N ILE A 89 -1.67 5.07 -17.80
CA ILE A 89 -2.28 6.30 -18.31
C ILE A 89 -3.31 6.06 -19.42
N ASN A 90 -3.29 4.91 -20.08
CA ASN A 90 -4.18 4.61 -21.21
C ASN A 90 -5.59 4.26 -20.70
N PRO A 91 -6.58 5.16 -20.82
CA PRO A 91 -7.87 4.96 -20.21
C PRO A 91 -8.78 4.12 -21.11
N ASP A 92 -9.48 3.17 -20.51
CA ASP A 92 -10.63 2.51 -21.15
C ASP A 92 -11.91 3.24 -20.73
N LEU A 93 -12.39 4.14 -21.60
CA LEU A 93 -13.55 4.98 -21.32
C LEU A 93 -14.86 4.20 -21.18
N HIS A 94 -14.93 2.99 -21.75
CA HIS A 94 -16.14 2.16 -21.61
C HIS A 94 -16.36 1.72 -20.16
N LYS A 95 -15.29 1.59 -19.37
CA LYS A 95 -15.40 1.23 -17.95
C LYS A 95 -16.11 2.30 -17.11
N LEU A 96 -16.10 3.56 -17.53
CA LEU A 96 -16.78 4.65 -16.81
C LEU A 96 -18.30 4.51 -16.79
N TYR A 97 -18.87 3.74 -17.73
CA TYR A 97 -20.31 3.43 -17.73
C TYR A 97 -20.69 2.38 -16.69
N SER A 98 -19.72 1.64 -16.14
CA SER A 98 -20.02 0.64 -15.11
C SER A 98 -20.18 1.31 -13.74
N PRO A 99 -21.31 1.10 -13.03
CA PRO A 99 -21.49 1.63 -11.67
C PRO A 99 -20.48 1.03 -10.68
N THR A 100 -19.94 -0.16 -10.95
CA THR A 100 -18.93 -0.80 -10.08
C THR A 100 -17.65 0.01 -9.98
N VAL A 101 -17.22 0.68 -11.06
CA VAL A 101 -16.00 1.50 -11.08
C VAL A 101 -16.14 2.70 -10.15
N TRP A 102 -17.31 3.33 -10.12
CA TRP A 102 -17.60 4.45 -9.22
C TRP A 102 -17.72 4.00 -7.76
N LEU A 103 -18.33 2.83 -7.51
CA LEU A 103 -18.39 2.22 -6.19
C LEU A 103 -17.00 1.91 -5.65
N GLU A 104 -16.13 1.32 -6.47
CA GLU A 104 -14.75 1.01 -6.11
C GLU A 104 -13.93 2.28 -5.86
N ALA A 105 -14.06 3.30 -6.71
CA ALA A 105 -13.36 4.58 -6.53
C ALA A 105 -13.79 5.29 -5.23
N ALA A 106 -15.09 5.32 -4.94
CA ALA A 106 -15.61 5.86 -3.68
C ALA A 106 -15.09 5.04 -2.49
N THR A 107 -15.17 3.71 -2.54
CA THR A 107 -14.67 2.84 -1.49
C THR A 107 -13.19 3.07 -1.23
N GLN A 108 -12.39 3.20 -2.29
CA GLN A 108 -10.97 3.48 -2.19
C GLN A 108 -10.74 4.77 -1.40
N ILE A 109 -11.33 5.91 -1.81
CA ILE A 109 -11.01 7.19 -1.20
C ILE A 109 -11.42 7.24 0.28
N PHE A 110 -12.52 6.57 0.66
CA PHE A 110 -12.95 6.44 2.05
C PHE A 110 -11.92 5.67 2.89
N TYR A 111 -11.40 4.54 2.38
CA TYR A 111 -10.36 3.78 3.06
C TYR A 111 -9.00 4.49 3.06
N SER A 112 -8.62 5.16 1.97
CA SER A 112 -7.34 5.87 1.84
C SER A 112 -7.24 7.05 2.80
N MET A 113 -8.33 7.82 2.96
CA MET A 113 -8.36 8.94 3.90
C MET A 113 -8.76 8.53 5.33
N GLY A 114 -9.23 7.30 5.54
CA GLY A 114 -9.72 6.84 6.84
C GLY A 114 -10.94 7.62 7.33
N LEU A 115 -11.85 8.01 6.42
CA LEU A 115 -13.06 8.75 6.76
C LEU A 115 -14.04 7.86 7.55
N GLY A 116 -14.66 8.41 8.59
CA GLY A 116 -15.68 7.72 9.38
C GLY A 116 -15.16 6.75 10.45
N PHE A 117 -13.84 6.53 10.56
CA PHE A 117 -13.23 5.62 11.54
C PHE A 117 -12.92 6.27 12.90
N GLY A 118 -13.25 7.54 13.11
CA GLY A 118 -13.01 8.26 14.37
C GLY A 118 -11.56 8.71 14.61
N GLY A 119 -10.57 8.16 13.91
CA GLY A 119 -9.16 8.53 14.07
C GLY A 119 -8.87 10.01 13.79
N LEU A 120 -9.37 10.55 12.67
CA LEU A 120 -9.21 11.98 12.35
C LEU A 120 -9.94 12.90 13.34
N ILE A 121 -11.08 12.46 13.88
CA ILE A 121 -11.82 13.20 14.92
C ILE A 121 -10.99 13.24 16.21
N ALA A 122 -10.43 12.09 16.61
CA ALA A 122 -9.57 12.00 17.78
C ALA A 122 -8.34 12.91 17.63
N PHE A 123 -7.65 12.89 16.48
CA PHE A 123 -6.52 13.79 16.24
C PHE A 123 -6.92 15.26 16.21
N GLY A 124 -8.04 15.60 15.57
CA GLY A 124 -8.57 16.95 15.54
C GLY A 124 -8.91 17.50 16.93
N SER A 125 -9.31 16.65 17.88
CA SER A 125 -9.62 17.07 19.25
C SER A 125 -8.41 17.59 20.04
N TYR A 126 -7.18 17.29 19.59
CA TYR A 126 -5.95 17.80 20.17
C TYR A 126 -5.46 19.12 19.53
N ASN A 127 -6.11 19.62 18.47
CA ASN A 127 -5.71 20.88 17.84
C ASN A 127 -6.14 22.10 18.66
N PRO A 128 -5.40 23.23 18.55
CA PRO A 128 -5.83 24.50 19.15
C PRO A 128 -7.20 24.95 18.62
N LEU A 129 -8.00 25.61 19.47
CA LEU A 129 -9.36 26.07 19.11
C LEU A 129 -9.40 27.01 17.89
N LYS A 130 -8.34 27.81 17.68
CA LYS A 130 -8.23 28.75 16.55
C LYS A 130 -7.40 28.20 15.39
N ASN A 131 -7.33 26.87 15.23
CA ASN A 131 -6.65 26.23 14.11
C ASN A 131 -7.47 26.30 12.81
N ASP A 132 -6.81 26.56 11.68
CA ASP A 132 -7.47 26.54 10.37
C ASP A 132 -7.62 25.10 9.85
N CYS A 133 -8.65 24.41 10.35
CA CYS A 133 -8.94 23.03 9.94
C CYS A 133 -9.29 22.90 8.45
N LYS A 134 -9.76 23.97 7.79
CA LYS A 134 -10.06 23.95 6.35
C LYS A 134 -8.77 23.84 5.55
N LYS A 135 -7.73 24.57 5.96
CA LYS A 135 -6.41 24.47 5.34
C LYS A 135 -5.81 23.08 5.54
N ASP A 136 -5.89 22.52 6.74
CA ASP A 136 -5.37 21.19 7.04
C ASP A 136 -6.06 20.10 6.23
N ALA A 137 -7.39 20.15 6.12
CA ALA A 137 -8.16 19.19 5.34
C ALA A 137 -7.80 19.23 3.84
N LYS A 138 -7.59 20.43 3.28
CA LYS A 138 -7.14 20.58 1.88
C LYS A 138 -5.77 19.96 1.66
N TRP A 139 -4.82 20.22 2.56
CA TRP A 139 -3.48 19.63 2.46
C TRP A 139 -3.49 18.12 2.63
N LEU A 140 -4.28 17.60 3.59
CA LEU A 140 -4.45 16.17 3.78
C LEU A 140 -4.95 15.48 2.51
N ALA A 141 -6.01 16.02 1.90
CA ALA A 141 -6.58 15.48 0.67
C ALA A 141 -5.58 15.53 -0.50
N LEU A 142 -4.89 16.67 -0.67
CA LEU A 142 -3.89 16.83 -1.73
C LEU A 142 -2.71 15.86 -1.56
N CYS A 143 -2.14 15.78 -0.35
CA CYS A 143 -1.06 14.86 -0.05
C CYS A 143 -1.47 13.40 -0.27
N ASN A 144 -2.69 13.02 0.10
CA ASN A 144 -3.21 11.68 -0.16
C ASN A 144 -3.23 11.36 -1.67
N VAL A 145 -3.81 12.23 -2.49
CA VAL A 145 -3.88 12.03 -3.96
C VAL A 145 -2.48 11.99 -4.58
N VAL A 146 -1.61 12.94 -4.24
CA VAL A 146 -0.24 12.99 -4.76
C VAL A 146 0.54 11.73 -4.39
N THR A 147 0.44 11.28 -3.14
CA THR A 147 1.14 10.08 -2.67
C THR A 147 0.63 8.82 -3.35
N SER A 148 -0.69 8.70 -3.55
CA SER A 148 -1.29 7.57 -4.26
C SER A 148 -0.87 7.52 -5.73
N LEU A 149 -0.82 8.67 -6.42
CA LEU A 149 -0.31 8.73 -7.79
C LEU A 149 1.19 8.42 -7.85
N TYR A 150 1.95 8.94 -6.88
CA TYR A 150 3.39 8.72 -6.78
C TYR A 150 3.74 7.24 -6.60
N THR A 151 3.05 6.53 -5.69
CA THR A 151 3.25 5.09 -5.50
C THR A 151 2.74 4.27 -6.69
N ALA A 152 1.63 4.67 -7.31
CA ALA A 152 1.13 4.00 -8.52
C ALA A 152 2.17 4.01 -9.65
N VAL A 153 2.82 5.15 -9.92
CA VAL A 153 3.90 5.26 -10.91
C VAL A 153 5.00 4.23 -10.65
N VAL A 154 5.45 4.11 -9.39
CA VAL A 154 6.50 3.14 -9.00
C VAL A 154 6.06 1.71 -9.27
N ILE A 155 4.85 1.34 -8.85
CA ILE A 155 4.30 -0.01 -9.03
C ILE A 155 4.16 -0.34 -10.52
N PHE A 156 3.60 0.56 -11.33
CA PHE A 156 3.42 0.33 -12.76
C PHE A 156 4.75 0.20 -13.51
N CYS A 157 5.79 0.95 -13.15
CA CYS A 157 7.14 0.73 -13.70
C CYS A 157 7.64 -0.69 -13.43
N VAL A 158 7.52 -1.18 -12.19
CA VAL A 158 7.96 -2.53 -11.82
C VAL A 158 7.13 -3.61 -12.54
N LEU A 159 5.81 -3.44 -12.63
CA LEU A 159 4.94 -4.34 -13.39
C LEU A 159 5.29 -4.36 -14.88
N GLY A 160 5.63 -3.20 -15.46
CA GLY A 160 6.11 -3.09 -16.84
C GLY A 160 7.38 -3.89 -17.08
N TYR A 161 8.36 -3.76 -16.18
CA TYR A 161 9.59 -4.56 -16.21
C TYR A 161 9.30 -6.07 -16.07
N MET A 162 8.47 -6.48 -15.12
CA MET A 162 8.11 -7.89 -14.92
C MET A 162 7.43 -8.49 -16.16
N GLY A 163 6.50 -7.75 -16.76
CA GLY A 163 5.83 -8.16 -18.00
C GLY A 163 6.79 -8.25 -19.18
N HIS A 164 7.70 -7.28 -19.31
CA HIS A 164 8.73 -7.29 -20.35
C HIS A 164 9.67 -8.50 -20.21
N ASN A 165 10.17 -8.76 -19.01
CA ASN A 165 11.10 -9.86 -18.77
C ASN A 165 10.44 -11.24 -18.95
N THR A 166 9.18 -11.37 -18.52
CA THR A 166 8.38 -12.60 -18.73
C THR A 166 8.17 -12.87 -20.22
N MET A 167 7.86 -11.83 -21.01
CA MET A 167 7.70 -11.95 -22.46
C MET A 167 9.00 -12.41 -23.13
N ASN A 168 10.14 -11.81 -22.80
CA ASN A 168 11.44 -12.19 -23.38
C ASN A 168 11.79 -13.64 -23.03
N SER A 169 11.58 -14.06 -21.77
CA SER A 169 11.83 -15.43 -21.32
C SER A 169 10.95 -16.47 -22.04
N CYS A 170 9.76 -16.08 -22.52
CA CYS A 170 8.89 -16.95 -23.31
C CYS A 170 9.31 -17.01 -24.78
N ILE A 171 9.92 -15.95 -25.32
CA ILE A 171 10.40 -15.92 -26.71
C ILE A 171 11.70 -16.71 -26.87
N GLU A 172 12.55 -16.71 -25.83
CA GLU A 172 13.82 -17.45 -25.82
C GLU A 172 13.67 -18.96 -25.59
N LYS A 173 12.47 -19.43 -25.23
CA LYS A 173 12.12 -20.85 -25.07
C LYS A 173 11.51 -21.43 -26.34
#